data_AF-T0LH51-F1
#
_entry.id   AF-T0LH51-F1
#
_cell.length_a   1.000
_cell.length_b   1.000
_cell.length_c   1.000
_cell.angle_alpha   90.00
_cell.angle_beta   90.00
_cell.angle_gamma   90.00
#
_symmetry.space_group_name_H-M   'P 1'
#
loop_
_entity.id
_entity.type
_entity.pdbx_description
1 polymer ?
#
loop_
_entity_poly.entity_id
_entity_poly.type
_entity_poly.pdbx_seq_one_letter_code
_entity_poly.pdbx_strand_id
1 'polypeptide(L)'
;MPFTNIDLVKKHLVQHQIGVNKKEDVLVQLTGNSPVKLPDNNISANSEKIKGKEQIAPTLETVSFASGDTIQLLHSDLIPETVVVAKDSSLGQVYIEHADYHIDYDNGKITRITTGSITVGASVVIWYLYFRVYVKGTDYDFDYAKGEVARRTSGAIEDGQWIFVDYASELGFLNDDLISNAIVEANAKVFEIIDLVYQNSTDQGLISGETYLAVSILCNVKALESMTLNSPGTQAKALASSWSDLSSLYQKQAFEVLSKFAKAKSSLPTPTSVRSEK
;
A
#
# COMPACT_ATOMS: atom_id res chain seq x y z
N MET A 1 10.81 -13.89 -28.27
CA MET A 1 10.18 -12.69 -27.68
C MET A 1 9.68 -13.06 -26.30
N PRO A 2 9.66 -12.12 -25.33
CA PRO A 2 9.00 -12.34 -24.04
C PRO A 2 7.51 -12.66 -24.18
N PHE A 3 7.00 -13.52 -23.32
CA PHE A 3 5.57 -13.82 -23.14
C PHE A 3 4.85 -12.71 -22.35
N THR A 4 5.56 -11.98 -21.49
CA THR A 4 5.08 -10.83 -20.71
C THR A 4 5.50 -9.50 -21.33
N ASN A 5 4.95 -8.39 -20.83
CA ASN A 5 5.32 -7.03 -21.21
C ASN A 5 5.28 -6.09 -19.99
N ILE A 6 5.73 -4.85 -20.19
CA ILE A 6 5.81 -3.82 -19.13
C ILE A 6 4.43 -3.57 -18.50
N ASP A 7 3.39 -3.45 -19.32
CA ASP A 7 2.03 -3.15 -18.83
C ASP A 7 1.49 -4.26 -17.92
N LEU A 8 1.74 -5.53 -18.28
CA LEU A 8 1.34 -6.68 -17.47
C LEU A 8 2.07 -6.71 -16.12
N VAL A 9 3.39 -6.43 -16.12
CA VAL A 9 4.18 -6.37 -14.88
C VAL A 9 3.70 -5.21 -14.00
N LYS A 10 3.53 -4.01 -14.56
CA LYS A 10 3.00 -2.83 -13.84
C LYS A 10 1.63 -3.11 -13.23
N LYS A 11 0.72 -3.67 -14.03
CA LYS A 11 -0.61 -4.05 -13.55
C LYS A 11 -0.53 -5.02 -12.37
N HIS A 12 0.36 -6.00 -12.43
CA HIS A 12 0.55 -6.97 -11.36
C HIS A 12 1.07 -6.31 -10.07
N LEU A 13 2.10 -5.47 -10.18
CA LEU A 13 2.68 -4.74 -9.05
C LEU A 13 1.63 -3.88 -8.33
N VAL A 14 0.81 -3.14 -9.09
CA VAL A 14 -0.26 -2.29 -8.55
C VAL A 14 -1.36 -3.13 -7.90
N GLN A 15 -1.83 -4.19 -8.55
CA GLN A 15 -2.90 -5.05 -8.01
C GLN A 15 -2.54 -5.70 -6.68
N HIS A 16 -1.27 -6.07 -6.52
CA HIS A 16 -0.77 -6.70 -5.29
C HIS A 16 -0.14 -5.71 -4.32
N GLN A 17 -0.25 -4.40 -4.60
CA GLN A 17 0.32 -3.30 -3.79
C GLN A 17 1.81 -3.52 -3.47
N ILE A 18 2.54 -4.18 -4.37
CA ILE A 18 3.94 -4.52 -4.16
C ILE A 18 4.74 -3.22 -4.25
N GLY A 19 5.27 -2.80 -3.11
CA GLY A 19 6.10 -1.62 -3.01
C GLY A 19 5.35 -0.30 -2.92
N VAL A 20 4.08 -0.33 -2.53
CA VAL A 20 3.36 0.89 -2.14
C VAL A 20 3.71 1.20 -0.69
N ASN A 21 4.27 2.39 -0.44
CA ASN A 21 4.50 2.89 0.91
C ASN A 21 3.44 3.96 1.22
N LYS A 22 2.55 3.67 2.17
CA LYS A 22 1.59 4.65 2.65
C LYS A 22 2.23 5.48 3.75
N LYS A 23 2.16 6.79 3.60
CA LYS A 23 2.51 7.74 4.64
C LYS A 23 1.26 8.49 5.03
N GLU A 24 1.10 8.68 6.33
CA GLU A 24 0.00 9.39 6.94
C GLU A 24 0.57 10.52 7.79
N ASP A 25 -0.19 11.61 7.90
CA ASP A 25 0.10 12.76 8.75
C ASP A 25 1.48 13.41 8.53
N VAL A 26 1.96 13.41 7.28
CA VAL A 26 3.20 14.13 6.93
C VAL A 26 2.94 15.63 7.05
N LEU A 27 3.56 16.24 8.06
CA LEU A 27 3.36 17.63 8.40
C LEU A 27 4.21 18.54 7.53
N VAL A 28 3.58 19.46 6.78
CA VAL A 28 4.27 20.47 5.96
C VAL A 28 3.63 21.85 6.12
N GLN A 29 4.44 22.90 5.97
CA GLN A 29 3.97 24.29 6.03
C GLN A 29 3.91 24.87 4.62
N LEU A 30 2.75 25.40 4.21
CA LEU A 30 2.60 26.06 2.91
C LEU A 30 2.73 27.58 3.05
N THR A 31 3.85 28.13 2.60
CA THR A 31 4.15 29.57 2.64
C THR A 31 4.16 30.16 1.23
N GLY A 32 3.45 31.27 1.05
CA GLY A 32 3.20 31.89 -0.24
C GLY A 32 2.39 30.98 -1.16
N ASN A 33 2.72 31.00 -2.45
CA ASN A 33 2.19 30.08 -3.46
C ASN A 33 3.28 29.12 -3.97
N SER A 34 4.44 29.09 -3.30
CA SER A 34 5.56 28.26 -3.72
C SER A 34 5.24 26.79 -3.40
N PRO A 35 5.46 25.86 -4.35
CA PRO A 35 5.33 24.45 -4.06
C PRO A 35 6.29 24.01 -2.95
N VAL A 36 5.81 23.15 -2.07
CA VAL A 36 6.56 22.54 -0.99
C VAL A 36 6.78 21.06 -1.32
N LYS A 37 8.02 20.62 -1.13
CA LYS A 37 8.46 19.27 -1.44
C LYS A 37 8.10 18.31 -0.31
N LEU A 38 7.41 17.23 -0.64
CA LEU A 38 7.19 16.10 0.27
C LEU A 38 8.45 15.22 0.36
N PRO A 39 8.57 14.38 1.40
CA PRO A 39 9.71 13.48 1.55
C PRO A 39 9.95 12.53 0.37
N ASP A 40 8.91 12.16 -0.39
CA ASP A 40 9.02 11.24 -1.52
C ASP A 40 8.56 11.91 -2.84
N ASN A 41 9.04 11.34 -3.95
CA ASN A 41 8.60 11.65 -5.32
C ASN A 41 7.71 10.51 -5.85
N ASN A 42 7.18 10.65 -7.07
CA ASN A 42 6.37 9.62 -7.74
C ASN A 42 5.21 9.12 -6.86
N ILE A 43 4.44 10.08 -6.36
CA ILE A 43 3.26 9.81 -5.54
C ILE A 43 2.16 9.24 -6.44
N SER A 44 1.48 8.21 -5.97
CA SER A 44 0.40 7.57 -6.71
C SER A 44 -0.71 8.58 -6.97
N ALA A 45 -1.19 8.68 -8.21
CA ALA A 45 -2.21 9.66 -8.56
C ALA A 45 -3.49 9.44 -7.74
N ASN A 46 -4.05 10.53 -7.22
CA ASN A 46 -5.24 10.56 -6.35
C ASN A 46 -5.10 9.77 -5.05
N SER A 47 -3.88 9.48 -4.60
CA SER A 47 -3.64 8.87 -3.28
C SER A 47 -3.50 9.90 -2.17
N GLU A 48 -3.38 11.18 -2.51
CA GLU A 48 -3.17 12.25 -1.55
C GLU A 48 -4.46 12.61 -0.81
N LYS A 49 -4.33 12.88 0.49
CA LYS A 49 -5.35 13.53 1.30
C LYS A 49 -4.68 14.66 2.08
N ILE A 50 -5.12 15.89 1.84
CA ILE A 50 -4.59 17.07 2.54
C ILE A 50 -5.58 17.49 3.62
N LYS A 51 -5.10 17.56 4.85
CA LYS A 51 -5.89 17.76 6.07
C LYS A 51 -5.37 18.98 6.85
N GLY A 52 -6.27 19.71 7.48
CA GLY A 52 -5.96 20.86 8.33
C GLY A 52 -6.62 20.74 9.69
N LYS A 53 -5.89 21.09 10.75
CA LYS A 53 -6.44 21.22 12.11
C LYS A 53 -6.88 22.66 12.34
N GLU A 54 -8.10 22.98 11.93
CA GLU A 54 -8.66 24.34 12.03
C GLU A 54 -9.58 24.53 13.25
N GLN A 55 -9.92 23.45 13.95
CA GLN A 55 -10.86 23.50 15.05
C GLN A 55 -10.22 24.01 16.34
N ILE A 56 -10.90 24.96 16.97
CA ILE A 56 -10.53 25.54 18.27
C ILE A 56 -11.38 25.01 19.43
N ALA A 57 -12.44 24.27 19.14
CA ALA A 57 -13.33 23.69 20.14
C ALA A 57 -13.82 22.29 19.69
N PRO A 58 -13.95 21.32 20.61
CA PRO A 58 -14.50 20.00 20.29
C PRO A 58 -15.97 20.06 19.85
N THR A 59 -16.33 19.19 18.91
CA THR A 59 -17.72 18.94 18.56
C THR A 59 -18.35 18.05 19.63
N LEU A 60 -19.51 18.44 20.15
CA LEU A 60 -20.31 17.63 21.07
C LEU A 60 -21.44 16.94 20.29
N GLU A 61 -21.58 15.64 20.46
CA GLU A 61 -22.64 14.84 19.86
C GLU A 61 -23.27 13.92 20.91
N THR A 62 -24.59 13.81 20.92
CA THR A 62 -25.31 12.81 21.75
C THR A 62 -25.83 11.72 20.84
N VAL A 63 -25.41 10.49 21.12
CA VAL A 63 -25.65 9.33 20.25
C VAL A 63 -26.17 8.15 21.07
N SER A 64 -26.86 7.22 20.41
CA SER A 64 -27.47 6.07 21.05
C SER A 64 -27.16 4.77 20.31
N PHE A 65 -26.82 3.73 21.07
CA PHE A 65 -26.63 2.36 20.59
C PHE A 65 -27.95 1.57 20.51
N ALA A 66 -29.11 2.25 20.36
CA ALA A 66 -30.42 1.59 20.32
C ALA A 66 -30.65 0.75 19.07
N SER A 67 -30.06 1.14 17.93
CA SER A 67 -30.21 0.44 16.64
C SER A 67 -29.11 -0.59 16.35
N GLY A 68 -28.11 -0.71 17.22
CA GLY A 68 -26.98 -1.62 17.05
C GLY A 68 -25.75 -1.20 17.83
N ASP A 69 -24.69 -2.00 17.71
CA ASP A 69 -23.44 -1.81 18.44
C ASP A 69 -22.51 -0.78 17.81
N THR A 70 -22.77 -0.40 16.56
CA THR A 70 -22.00 0.60 15.83
C THR A 70 -22.88 1.81 15.52
N ILE A 71 -22.30 2.98 15.74
CA ILE A 71 -22.91 4.27 15.42
C ILE A 71 -21.98 5.06 14.49
N GLN A 72 -22.58 5.95 13.71
CA GLN A 72 -21.89 6.88 12.82
C GLN A 72 -21.97 8.28 13.44
N LEU A 73 -20.83 8.93 13.61
CA LEU A 73 -20.76 10.34 13.99
C LEU A 73 -21.07 11.23 12.79
N LEU A 74 -21.38 12.50 13.07
CA LEU A 74 -21.64 13.49 12.03
C LEU A 74 -20.42 13.74 11.11
N HIS A 75 -19.21 13.54 11.61
CA HIS A 75 -17.96 13.80 10.88
C HIS A 75 -17.07 12.56 10.78
N SER A 76 -16.32 12.49 9.68
CA SER A 76 -15.22 11.56 9.42
C SER A 76 -13.87 12.22 9.72
N ASP A 77 -12.77 11.52 9.45
CA ASP A 77 -11.40 12.07 9.56
C ASP A 77 -11.14 12.69 10.95
N LEU A 78 -11.51 11.95 11.98
CA LEU A 78 -11.34 12.35 13.37
C LEU A 78 -9.85 12.44 13.71
N ILE A 79 -9.48 13.40 14.54
CA ILE A 79 -8.10 13.53 15.01
C ILE A 79 -7.86 12.44 16.07
N PRO A 80 -6.87 11.55 15.89
CA PRO A 80 -6.52 10.52 16.87
C PRO A 80 -6.35 11.09 18.27
N GLU A 81 -6.74 10.32 19.28
CA GLU A 81 -6.60 10.66 20.71
C GLU A 81 -7.40 11.90 21.18
N THR A 82 -8.28 12.47 20.34
CA THR A 82 -9.13 13.61 20.73
C THR A 82 -10.55 13.22 21.13
N VAL A 83 -10.93 11.96 20.92
CA VAL A 83 -12.30 11.50 21.16
C VAL A 83 -12.50 11.13 22.62
N VAL A 84 -13.54 11.68 23.23
CA VAL A 84 -13.95 11.39 24.60
C VAL A 84 -15.40 10.93 24.57
N VAL A 85 -15.66 9.73 25.07
CA VAL A 85 -17.03 9.19 25.22
C VAL A 85 -17.37 9.16 26.70
N ALA A 86 -18.48 9.78 27.09
CA ALA A 86 -18.97 9.75 28.47
C ALA A 86 -20.44 9.35 28.52
N LYS A 87 -20.88 8.91 29.70
CA LYS A 87 -22.29 8.58 29.93
C LYS A 87 -23.21 9.78 29.67
N ASP A 88 -22.76 10.97 30.06
CA ASP A 88 -23.48 12.23 29.89
C ASP A 88 -22.50 13.43 29.94
N SER A 89 -23.05 14.64 29.76
CA SER A 89 -22.27 15.89 29.76
C SER A 89 -21.64 16.28 31.11
N SER A 90 -21.95 15.56 32.20
CA SER A 90 -21.34 15.83 33.52
C SER A 90 -19.96 15.22 33.69
N LEU A 91 -19.54 14.34 32.76
CA LEU A 91 -18.27 13.60 32.80
C LEU A 91 -18.09 12.72 34.06
N GLY A 92 -19.16 12.40 34.78
CA GLY A 92 -19.09 11.53 35.96
C GLY A 92 -18.67 10.08 35.66
N GLN A 93 -18.81 9.65 34.41
CA GLN A 93 -18.27 8.39 33.90
C GLN A 93 -17.79 8.61 32.47
N VAL A 94 -16.48 8.50 32.27
CA VAL A 94 -15.82 8.52 30.97
C VAL A 94 -15.46 7.08 30.61
N TYR A 95 -15.82 6.67 29.40
CA TYR A 95 -15.51 5.35 28.86
C TYR A 95 -14.13 5.35 28.23
N ILE A 96 -13.49 4.19 28.21
CA ILE A 96 -12.10 4.03 27.78
C ILE A 96 -12.07 3.34 26.41
N GLU A 97 -11.37 3.95 25.45
CA GLU A 97 -11.13 3.34 24.14
C GLU A 97 -10.37 2.00 24.29
N HIS A 98 -10.73 1.02 23.47
CA HIS A 98 -10.28 -0.38 23.50
C HIS A 98 -10.71 -1.21 24.73
N ALA A 99 -11.38 -0.61 25.73
CA ALA A 99 -11.99 -1.34 26.84
C ALA A 99 -13.53 -1.32 26.76
N ASP A 100 -14.11 -0.16 26.47
CA ASP A 100 -15.55 0.06 26.39
C ASP A 100 -16.05 0.24 24.95
N TYR A 101 -15.22 0.78 24.06
CA TYR A 101 -15.55 1.01 22.65
C TYR A 101 -14.31 0.99 21.74
N HIS A 102 -14.53 0.91 20.42
CA HIS A 102 -13.54 1.10 19.36
C HIS A 102 -13.94 2.28 18.48
N ILE A 103 -12.95 3.00 17.96
CA ILE A 103 -13.16 4.09 17.00
C ILE A 103 -12.48 3.74 15.67
N ASP A 104 -13.23 3.93 14.60
CA ASP A 104 -12.72 4.08 13.24
C ASP A 104 -12.56 5.58 12.98
N TYR A 105 -11.33 6.08 13.18
CA TYR A 105 -11.03 7.51 13.09
C TYR A 105 -11.23 8.05 11.67
N ASP A 106 -10.97 7.24 10.64
CA ASP A 106 -11.13 7.64 9.25
C ASP A 106 -12.61 7.84 8.89
N ASN A 107 -13.47 6.90 9.30
CA ASN A 107 -14.89 6.92 8.93
C ASN A 107 -15.80 7.56 9.98
N GLY A 108 -15.26 7.95 11.15
CA GLY A 108 -16.06 8.51 12.23
C GLY A 108 -17.06 7.52 12.83
N LYS A 109 -16.69 6.23 12.91
CA LYS A 109 -17.57 5.20 13.49
C LYS A 109 -17.12 4.82 14.88
N ILE A 110 -18.07 4.64 15.77
CA ILE A 110 -17.83 4.16 17.12
C ILE A 110 -18.58 2.86 17.31
N THR A 111 -17.88 1.83 17.76
CA THR A 111 -18.45 0.50 18.03
C THR A 111 -18.29 0.18 19.50
N ARG A 112 -19.39 -0.11 20.22
CA ARG A 112 -19.30 -0.54 21.60
C ARG A 112 -18.64 -1.93 21.68
N ILE A 113 -17.86 -2.15 22.72
CA ILE A 113 -17.32 -3.47 23.03
C ILE A 113 -18.36 -4.18 23.89
N THR A 114 -18.79 -5.38 23.49
CA THR A 114 -19.90 -6.08 24.16
C THR A 114 -19.60 -6.42 25.62
N THR A 115 -18.34 -6.66 25.97
CA THR A 115 -17.87 -6.90 27.34
C THR A 115 -17.53 -5.62 28.12
N GLY A 116 -17.66 -4.46 27.48
CA GLY A 116 -17.39 -3.16 28.06
C GLY A 116 -18.52 -2.63 28.94
N SER A 117 -18.32 -1.45 29.50
CA SER A 117 -19.23 -0.80 30.44
C SER A 117 -20.40 -0.07 29.77
N ILE A 118 -20.35 0.11 28.44
CA ILE A 118 -21.44 0.70 27.65
C ILE A 118 -22.50 -0.39 27.39
N THR A 119 -23.65 -0.26 28.05
CA THR A 119 -24.76 -1.22 27.88
C THR A 119 -25.41 -1.10 26.50
N VAL A 120 -25.99 -2.20 26.01
CA VAL A 120 -26.82 -2.21 24.78
C VAL A 120 -27.88 -1.12 24.88
N GLY A 121 -28.07 -0.34 23.81
CA GLY A 121 -29.08 0.73 23.78
C GLY A 121 -28.73 1.98 24.56
N ALA A 122 -27.57 2.05 25.22
CA ALA A 122 -27.17 3.24 25.98
C ALA A 122 -27.11 4.49 25.08
N SER A 123 -27.51 5.62 25.66
CA SER A 123 -27.17 6.94 25.12
C SER A 123 -25.88 7.41 25.76
N VAL A 124 -24.99 8.00 24.97
CA VAL A 124 -23.71 8.55 25.43
C VAL A 124 -23.51 9.94 24.82
N VAL A 125 -22.64 10.73 25.44
CA VAL A 125 -22.20 12.03 24.94
C VAL A 125 -20.74 11.90 24.50
N ILE A 126 -20.44 12.42 23.32
CA ILE A 126 -19.14 12.27 22.67
C ILE A 126 -18.60 13.64 22.31
N TRP A 127 -17.35 13.89 22.68
CA TRP A 127 -16.59 15.04 22.23
C TRP A 127 -15.48 14.58 21.30
N TYR A 128 -15.26 15.28 20.20
CA TYR A 128 -14.17 14.96 19.27
C TYR A 128 -13.70 16.19 18.49
N LEU A 129 -12.46 16.12 18.00
CA LEU A 129 -11.96 17.00 16.95
C LEU A 129 -11.84 16.20 15.66
N TYR A 130 -11.99 16.87 14.52
CA TYR A 130 -11.82 16.30 13.20
C TYR A 130 -11.01 17.22 12.31
N PHE A 131 -10.36 16.62 11.31
CA PHE A 131 -9.63 17.37 10.31
C PHE A 131 -10.57 18.01 9.29
N ARG A 132 -10.25 19.22 8.87
CA ARG A 132 -10.79 19.76 7.62
C ARG A 132 -10.04 19.10 6.46
N VAL A 133 -10.76 18.42 5.57
CA VAL A 133 -10.18 17.85 4.35
C VAL A 133 -10.27 18.88 3.22
N TYR A 134 -9.15 19.20 2.60
CA TYR A 134 -9.09 20.15 1.48
C TYR A 134 -9.28 19.47 0.14
N VAL A 135 -9.76 20.23 -0.85
CA VAL A 135 -10.11 19.74 -2.17
C VAL A 135 -9.06 20.13 -3.20
N LYS A 136 -8.48 19.14 -3.88
CA LYS A 136 -7.53 19.37 -4.98
C LYS A 136 -8.16 20.17 -6.12
N GLY A 137 -7.40 21.10 -6.69
CA GLY A 137 -7.84 22.00 -7.75
C GLY A 137 -8.68 23.18 -7.25
N THR A 138 -9.16 23.14 -6.01
CA THR A 138 -9.84 24.27 -5.34
C THR A 138 -8.92 24.91 -4.30
N ASP A 139 -8.43 24.11 -3.36
CA ASP A 139 -7.63 24.57 -2.22
C ASP A 139 -6.12 24.47 -2.47
N TYR A 140 -5.69 23.43 -3.18
CA TYR A 140 -4.29 23.16 -3.48
C TYR A 140 -4.12 22.53 -4.87
N ASP A 141 -2.89 22.60 -5.38
CA ASP A 141 -2.40 21.86 -6.53
C ASP A 141 -1.33 20.86 -6.07
N PHE A 142 -1.21 19.74 -6.78
CA PHE A 142 -0.31 18.65 -6.43
C PHE A 142 0.39 18.11 -7.68
N ASP A 143 1.72 18.08 -7.67
CA ASP A 143 2.57 17.46 -8.69
C ASP A 143 3.01 16.09 -8.18
N TYR A 144 2.40 15.03 -8.73
CA TYR A 144 2.68 13.65 -8.33
C TYR A 144 4.09 13.18 -8.66
N ALA A 145 4.60 13.57 -9.82
CA ALA A 145 5.92 13.14 -10.27
C ALA A 145 7.00 13.72 -9.35
N LYS A 146 6.84 15.00 -8.99
CA LYS A 146 7.75 15.68 -8.07
C LYS A 146 7.36 15.51 -6.60
N GLY A 147 6.20 14.97 -6.25
CA GLY A 147 5.74 14.99 -4.86
C GLY A 147 5.74 16.41 -4.26
N GLU A 148 5.22 17.37 -5.01
CA GLU A 148 5.14 18.77 -4.59
C GLU A 148 3.69 19.17 -4.38
N VAL A 149 3.41 19.91 -3.31
CA VAL A 149 2.10 20.46 -2.99
C VAL A 149 2.18 21.98 -2.92
N ALA A 150 1.25 22.67 -3.55
CA ALA A 150 1.17 24.14 -3.53
C ALA A 150 -0.24 24.58 -3.15
N ARG A 151 -0.38 25.56 -2.25
CA ARG A 151 -1.69 26.15 -1.99
C ARG A 151 -2.14 27.00 -3.18
N ARG A 152 -3.45 27.07 -3.40
CA ARG A 152 -4.05 28.01 -4.34
C ARG A 152 -4.45 29.27 -3.59
N THR A 153 -4.16 30.45 -4.14
CA THR A 153 -4.50 31.73 -3.47
C THR A 153 -6.00 31.91 -3.27
N SER A 154 -6.83 31.33 -4.16
CA SER A 154 -8.29 31.31 -4.05
C SER A 154 -8.82 30.21 -3.12
N GLY A 155 -7.93 29.36 -2.62
CA GLY A 155 -8.26 28.21 -1.79
C GLY A 155 -8.46 28.59 -0.33
N ALA A 156 -8.94 27.62 0.46
CA ALA A 156 -9.16 27.79 1.88
C ALA A 156 -7.90 27.62 2.75
N ILE A 157 -6.78 27.15 2.19
CA ILE A 157 -5.53 27.02 2.93
C ILE A 157 -4.89 28.41 3.07
N GLU A 158 -4.72 28.84 4.32
CA GLU A 158 -4.13 30.13 4.67
C GLU A 158 -2.63 30.17 4.39
N ASP A 159 -2.11 31.38 4.19
CA ASP A 159 -0.68 31.57 4.02
C ASP A 159 0.09 31.28 5.32
N GLY A 160 1.09 30.40 5.24
CA GLY A 160 1.88 29.95 6.39
C GLY A 160 1.20 28.84 7.21
N GLN A 161 0.06 28.31 6.76
CA GLN A 161 -0.65 27.25 7.46
C GLN A 161 0.12 25.92 7.41
N TRP A 162 0.11 25.21 8.54
CA TRP A 162 0.56 23.81 8.62
C TRP A 162 -0.57 22.86 8.21
N ILE A 163 -0.26 21.95 7.32
CA ILE A 163 -1.16 20.92 6.81
C ILE A 163 -0.57 19.52 7.05
N PHE A 164 -1.44 18.54 7.16
CA PHE A 164 -1.12 17.12 7.24
C PHE A 164 -1.40 16.49 5.87
N VAL A 165 -0.46 15.70 5.37
CA VAL A 165 -0.52 15.10 4.04
C VAL A 165 -0.42 13.59 4.19
N ASP A 166 -1.49 12.91 3.85
CA ASP A 166 -1.48 11.47 3.64
C ASP A 166 -1.23 11.23 2.15
N TYR A 167 -0.40 10.25 1.81
CA TYR A 167 -0.19 9.84 0.43
C TYR A 167 0.40 8.45 0.32
N ALA A 168 0.20 7.82 -0.83
CA ALA A 168 0.88 6.57 -1.16
C ALA A 168 1.98 6.86 -2.17
N SER A 169 3.24 6.68 -1.79
CA SER A 169 4.32 6.64 -2.78
C SER A 169 4.40 5.24 -3.38
N GLU A 170 4.39 5.17 -4.70
CA GLU A 170 4.94 4.00 -5.35
C GLU A 170 6.44 4.05 -5.06
N LEU A 171 7.05 2.94 -4.63
CA LEU A 171 8.51 2.89 -4.50
C LEU A 171 9.11 3.34 -5.83
N GLY A 172 9.70 4.54 -5.80
CA GLY A 172 9.98 5.38 -6.95
C GLY A 172 11.09 4.91 -7.89
N PHE A 173 11.23 3.61 -8.11
CA PHE A 173 12.38 3.01 -8.77
C PHE A 173 12.04 1.73 -9.56
N LEU A 174 10.81 1.55 -10.02
CA LEU A 174 10.50 0.57 -11.07
C LEU A 174 10.13 1.34 -12.33
N ASN A 175 11.11 2.09 -12.85
CA ASN A 175 10.96 2.72 -14.15
C ASN A 175 10.90 1.65 -15.26
N ASP A 176 10.43 2.05 -16.43
CA ASP A 176 10.21 1.15 -17.56
C ASP A 176 11.50 0.44 -17.98
N ASP A 177 12.66 1.08 -17.80
CA ASP A 177 13.97 0.47 -18.08
C ASP A 177 14.28 -0.70 -17.16
N LEU A 178 14.05 -0.56 -15.84
CA LEU A 178 14.26 -1.64 -14.88
C LEU A 178 13.27 -2.78 -15.10
N ILE A 179 12.01 -2.47 -15.41
CA ILE A 179 11.00 -3.47 -15.74
C ILE A 179 11.39 -4.21 -17.02
N SER A 180 11.81 -3.49 -18.06
CA SER A 180 12.26 -4.05 -19.33
C SER A 180 13.44 -5.01 -19.13
N ASN A 181 14.45 -4.59 -18.35
CA ASN A 181 15.61 -5.44 -18.04
C ASN A 181 15.22 -6.70 -17.27
N ALA A 182 14.31 -6.59 -16.29
CA ALA A 182 13.81 -7.75 -15.55
C ALA A 182 13.02 -8.71 -16.44
N ILE A 183 12.26 -8.20 -17.42
CA ILE A 183 11.56 -9.02 -18.41
C ILE A 183 12.56 -9.78 -19.29
N VAL A 184 13.64 -9.13 -19.74
CA VAL A 184 14.68 -9.78 -20.53
C VAL A 184 15.36 -10.90 -19.75
N GLU A 185 15.71 -10.66 -18.47
CA GLU A 185 16.29 -11.69 -17.62
C GLU A 185 15.30 -12.83 -17.34
N ALA A 186 14.04 -12.52 -17.05
CA ALA A 186 12.99 -13.52 -16.87
C ALA A 186 12.82 -14.38 -18.12
N ASN A 187 12.83 -13.77 -19.30
CA ASN A 187 12.68 -14.47 -20.57
C ASN A 187 13.80 -15.47 -20.84
N ALA A 188 15.05 -15.08 -20.56
CA ALA A 188 16.19 -15.99 -20.64
C ALA A 188 15.99 -17.22 -19.74
N LYS A 189 15.60 -17.02 -18.48
CA LYS A 189 15.34 -18.11 -17.53
C LYS A 189 14.17 -18.99 -17.95
N VAL A 190 13.09 -18.42 -18.49
CA VAL A 190 11.93 -19.18 -18.99
C VAL A 190 12.35 -20.11 -20.14
N PHE A 191 13.14 -19.63 -21.11
CA PHE A 191 13.60 -20.45 -22.23
C PHE A 191 14.54 -21.60 -21.83
N GLU A 192 15.23 -21.50 -20.69
CA GLU A 192 16.00 -22.61 -20.14
C GLU A 192 15.07 -23.75 -19.67
N ILE A 193 13.90 -23.40 -19.12
CA ILE A 193 12.95 -24.33 -18.49
C ILE A 193 12.03 -24.99 -19.52
N ILE A 194 11.43 -24.19 -20.41
CA ILE A 194 10.30 -24.64 -21.25
C ILE A 194 10.73 -25.45 -22.48
N ASP A 195 9.88 -26.37 -22.93
CA ASP A 195 10.10 -27.12 -24.18
C ASP A 195 10.03 -26.19 -25.42
N LEU A 196 10.76 -26.56 -26.49
CA LEU A 196 10.80 -25.84 -27.75
C LEU A 196 9.40 -25.66 -28.36
N VAL A 197 8.50 -26.62 -28.15
CA VAL A 197 7.11 -26.57 -28.65
C VAL A 197 6.34 -25.37 -28.09
N TYR A 198 6.71 -24.88 -26.90
CA TYR A 198 6.02 -23.79 -26.23
C TYR A 198 6.62 -22.39 -26.51
N GLN A 199 7.71 -22.29 -27.28
CA GLN A 199 8.42 -21.02 -27.48
C GLN A 199 7.60 -19.89 -28.12
N ASN A 200 6.57 -20.25 -28.90
CA ASN A 200 5.65 -19.30 -29.53
C ASN A 200 4.21 -19.46 -29.02
N SER A 201 4.03 -20.12 -27.87
CA SER A 201 2.72 -20.30 -27.27
C SER A 201 2.18 -19.00 -26.68
N THR A 202 0.87 -18.82 -26.74
CA THR A 202 0.16 -17.71 -26.09
C THR A 202 -0.56 -18.17 -24.82
N ASP A 203 -0.13 -19.29 -24.24
CA ASP A 203 -0.74 -19.85 -23.04
C ASP A 203 -0.60 -18.88 -21.85
N GLN A 204 -1.72 -18.63 -21.17
CA GLN A 204 -1.77 -17.69 -20.05
C GLN A 204 -0.85 -18.12 -18.89
N GLY A 205 -0.57 -19.41 -18.74
CA GLY A 205 0.38 -19.95 -17.76
C GLY A 205 1.81 -19.50 -18.04
N LEU A 206 2.25 -19.46 -19.31
CA LEU A 206 3.59 -18.95 -19.67
C LEU A 206 3.70 -17.45 -19.43
N ILE A 207 2.66 -16.70 -19.81
CA ILE A 207 2.56 -15.26 -19.53
C ILE A 207 2.67 -15.02 -18.02
N SER A 208 1.83 -15.68 -17.23
CA SER A 208 1.80 -15.51 -15.77
C SER A 208 3.10 -15.95 -15.11
N GLY A 209 3.68 -17.08 -15.53
CA GLY A 209 4.93 -17.59 -15.01
C GLY A 209 6.11 -16.65 -15.27
N GLU A 210 6.22 -16.08 -16.48
CA GLU A 210 7.24 -15.09 -16.79
C GLU A 210 7.00 -13.76 -16.08
N THR A 211 5.75 -13.31 -15.95
CA THR A 211 5.41 -12.12 -15.15
C THR A 211 5.85 -12.30 -13.69
N TYR A 212 5.56 -13.45 -13.06
CA TYR A 212 6.00 -13.72 -11.68
C TYR A 212 7.52 -13.75 -11.56
N LEU A 213 8.21 -14.30 -12.55
CA LEU A 213 9.68 -14.33 -12.54
C LEU A 213 10.28 -12.93 -12.70
N ALA A 214 9.71 -12.08 -13.55
CA ALA A 214 10.10 -10.69 -13.67
C ALA A 214 9.88 -9.93 -12.34
N VAL A 215 8.74 -10.13 -11.68
CA VAL A 215 8.45 -9.51 -10.38
C VAL A 215 9.41 -9.99 -9.29
N SER A 216 9.77 -11.28 -9.27
CA SER A 216 10.80 -11.81 -8.37
C SER A 216 12.14 -11.11 -8.55
N ILE A 217 12.60 -10.95 -9.80
CA ILE A 217 13.84 -10.26 -10.12
C ILE A 217 13.80 -8.80 -9.63
N LEU A 218 12.68 -8.09 -9.87
CA LEU A 218 12.49 -6.73 -9.38
C LEU A 218 12.54 -6.64 -7.84
N CYS A 219 11.89 -7.57 -7.14
CA CYS A 219 11.95 -7.64 -5.67
C CYS A 219 13.38 -7.88 -5.18
N ASN A 220 14.15 -8.74 -5.86
CA ASN A 220 15.55 -8.98 -5.51
C ASN A 220 16.43 -7.73 -5.69
N VAL A 221 16.24 -7.00 -6.79
CA VAL A 221 16.93 -5.71 -7.00
C VAL A 221 16.61 -4.73 -5.87
N LYS A 222 15.35 -4.67 -5.42
CA LYS A 222 14.93 -3.83 -4.28
C LYS A 222 15.55 -4.26 -2.96
N ALA A 223 15.70 -5.56 -2.73
CA ALA A 223 16.39 -6.07 -1.55
C ALA A 223 17.82 -5.54 -1.48
N LEU A 224 18.54 -5.57 -2.61
CA LEU A 224 19.92 -5.08 -2.72
C LEU A 224 20.02 -3.56 -2.56
N GLU A 225 19.14 -2.80 -3.23
CA GLU A 225 19.10 -1.34 -3.09
C GLU A 225 18.80 -0.91 -1.65
N SER A 226 17.88 -1.61 -0.97
CA SER A 226 17.52 -1.33 0.43
C SER A 226 18.71 -1.47 1.39
N MET A 227 19.67 -2.34 1.08
CA MET A 227 20.91 -2.48 1.85
C MET A 227 21.89 -1.31 1.65
N THR A 228 21.76 -0.58 0.54
CA THR A 228 22.62 0.57 0.21
C THR A 228 22.06 1.91 0.67
N LEU A 229 20.84 1.93 1.20
CA LEU A 229 20.26 3.14 1.78
C LEU A 229 21.04 3.55 3.03
N ASN A 230 21.42 4.83 3.13
CA ASN A 230 22.00 5.44 4.33
C ASN A 230 20.91 5.64 5.41
N SER A 231 20.28 4.55 5.83
CA SER A 231 19.31 4.52 6.91
C SER A 231 19.97 4.02 8.20
N PRO A 232 19.68 4.61 9.37
CA PRO A 232 20.26 4.17 10.64
C PRO A 232 19.79 2.75 11.01
N GLY A 233 20.73 1.83 11.26
CA GLY A 233 20.50 0.57 11.98
C GLY A 233 19.64 -0.50 11.28
N THR A 234 18.82 -1.20 12.07
CA THR A 234 18.10 -2.46 11.76
C THR A 234 17.00 -2.33 10.71
N GLN A 235 16.55 -1.12 10.37
CA GLN A 235 15.45 -0.90 9.42
C GLN A 235 15.81 -1.25 7.97
N ALA A 236 17.01 -0.86 7.50
CA ALA A 236 17.49 -1.22 6.16
C ALA A 236 17.55 -2.75 5.98
N LYS A 237 18.01 -3.46 7.02
CA LYS A 237 18.08 -4.92 7.04
C LYS A 237 16.70 -5.57 7.05
N ALA A 238 15.76 -5.03 7.82
CA ALA A 238 14.38 -5.54 7.85
C ALA A 238 13.70 -5.36 6.49
N LEU A 239 13.86 -4.19 5.86
CA LEU A 239 13.33 -3.91 4.53
C LEU A 239 13.93 -4.84 3.46
N ALA A 240 15.26 -4.98 3.45
CA ALA A 240 15.94 -5.90 2.54
C ALA A 240 15.46 -7.37 2.72
N SER A 241 15.23 -7.80 3.96
CA SER A 241 14.72 -9.15 4.25
C SER A 241 13.30 -9.33 3.70
N SER A 242 12.40 -8.37 3.92
CA SER A 242 11.04 -8.42 3.38
C SER A 242 11.01 -8.51 1.85
N TRP A 243 11.90 -7.79 1.17
CA TRP A 243 12.03 -7.85 -0.29
C TRP A 243 12.58 -9.19 -0.78
N SER A 244 13.53 -9.77 -0.05
CA SER A 244 14.08 -11.09 -0.34
C SER A 244 13.03 -12.20 -0.18
N ASP A 245 12.17 -12.10 0.84
CA ASP A 245 11.07 -13.04 1.07
C ASP A 245 10.03 -12.97 -0.07
N LEU A 246 9.64 -11.75 -0.48
CA LEU A 246 8.74 -11.56 -1.62
C LEU A 246 9.35 -12.09 -2.93
N SER A 247 10.63 -11.83 -3.16
CA SER A 247 11.37 -12.36 -4.31
C SER A 247 11.30 -13.89 -4.35
N SER A 248 11.55 -14.54 -3.22
CA SER A 248 11.54 -16.01 -3.09
C SER A 248 10.15 -16.59 -3.30
N LEU A 249 9.11 -15.93 -2.78
CA LEU A 249 7.72 -16.33 -2.97
C LEU A 249 7.32 -16.30 -4.45
N TYR A 250 7.57 -15.17 -5.13
CA TYR A 250 7.25 -15.02 -6.55
C TYR A 250 8.06 -15.98 -7.42
N GLN A 251 9.33 -16.21 -7.09
CA GLN A 251 10.16 -17.18 -7.79
C GLN A 251 9.57 -18.59 -7.70
N LYS A 252 9.16 -19.01 -6.50
CA LYS A 252 8.55 -20.32 -6.29
C LYS A 252 7.26 -20.47 -7.10
N GLN A 253 6.38 -19.47 -7.06
CA GLN A 253 5.13 -19.48 -7.84
C GLN A 253 5.41 -19.52 -9.35
N ALA A 254 6.40 -18.77 -9.84
CA ALA A 254 6.82 -18.81 -11.23
C ALA A 254 7.21 -20.23 -11.64
N PHE A 255 8.07 -20.90 -10.87
CA PHE A 255 8.51 -22.26 -11.18
C PHE A 255 7.37 -23.30 -11.09
N GLU A 256 6.45 -23.16 -10.13
CA GLU A 256 5.27 -24.04 -10.05
C GLU A 256 4.43 -23.95 -11.32
N VAL A 257 4.18 -22.75 -11.83
CA VAL A 257 3.41 -22.53 -13.06
C VAL A 257 4.20 -23.03 -14.29
N LEU A 258 5.48 -22.67 -14.39
CA LEU A 258 6.34 -23.01 -15.53
C LEU A 258 6.65 -24.51 -15.62
N SER A 259 6.58 -25.24 -14.51
CA SER A 259 6.85 -26.69 -14.47
C SER A 259 5.96 -27.50 -15.42
N LYS A 260 4.76 -27.00 -15.73
CA LYS A 260 3.80 -27.62 -16.67
C LYS A 260 4.28 -27.59 -18.12
N PHE A 261 5.21 -26.70 -18.44
CA PHE A 261 5.75 -26.49 -19.78
C PHE A 261 7.20 -26.97 -19.90
N ALA A 262 7.74 -27.56 -18.82
CA ALA A 262 9.13 -27.96 -18.75
C ALA A 262 9.48 -29.05 -19.76
N LYS A 263 10.72 -29.02 -20.26
CA LYS A 263 11.28 -30.07 -21.14
C LYS A 263 11.10 -31.43 -20.49
N ALA A 264 10.63 -32.42 -21.25
CA ALA A 264 10.60 -33.79 -20.79
C ALA A 264 12.01 -34.23 -20.39
N LYS A 265 12.19 -34.72 -19.15
CA LYS A 265 13.47 -35.34 -18.76
C LYS A 265 13.68 -36.53 -19.69
N SER A 266 14.74 -36.51 -20.48
CA SER A 266 15.11 -37.64 -21.33
C SER A 266 15.18 -38.89 -20.45
N SER A 267 14.39 -39.90 -20.79
CA SER A 267 14.48 -41.20 -20.15
C SER A 267 15.89 -41.74 -20.36
N LEU A 268 16.49 -42.30 -19.32
CA LEU A 268 17.78 -43.00 -19.40
C LEU A 268 17.76 -43.97 -20.60
N PRO A 269 18.82 -44.01 -21.43
CA PRO A 269 18.85 -44.91 -22.58
C PRO A 269 18.71 -46.35 -22.11
N THR A 270 17.75 -47.08 -22.68
CA THR A 270 17.54 -48.50 -22.44
C THR A 270 18.83 -49.25 -22.80
N PRO A 271 19.42 -50.07 -21.91
CA PRO A 271 20.60 -50.84 -22.25
C PRO A 271 20.28 -51.83 -23.38
N THR A 272 20.94 -51.65 -24.52
CA THR A 272 20.89 -52.58 -25.65
C THR A 272 21.65 -53.85 -25.26
N SER A 273 20.95 -54.98 -25.16
CA SER A 273 21.61 -56.28 -24.97
C SER A 273 22.43 -56.60 -26.21
N VAL A 274 23.75 -56.63 -26.10
CA VAL A 274 24.62 -57.19 -27.13
C VAL A 274 24.47 -58.70 -27.06
N ARG A 275 23.75 -59.28 -28.04
CA ARG A 275 23.67 -60.73 -28.20
C ARG A 275 24.96 -61.18 -28.86
N SER A 276 25.83 -61.86 -28.11
CA SER A 276 27.03 -62.49 -28.65
C SER A 276 26.60 -63.65 -29.55
N GLU A 277 26.83 -63.52 -30.86
CA GLU A 277 26.74 -64.64 -31.79
C GLU A 277 27.89 -65.61 -31.50
N LYS A 278 27.55 -66.90 -31.38
CA LYS A 278 28.49 -68.02 -31.25
C LYS A 278 28.86 -68.55 -32.63
#